data_AF-A0A946YFQ6-F1
#
_entry.id   AF-A0A946YFQ6-F1
#
_cell.length_a   1.000
_cell.length_b   1.000
_cell.length_c   1.000
_cell.angle_alpha   90.00
_cell.angle_beta   90.00
_cell.angle_gamma   90.00
#
_symmetry.space_group_name_H-M   'P 1'
#
loop_
_entity.id
_entity.type
_entity.pdbx_description
1 polymer ?
#
loop_
_entity_poly.entity_id
_entity_poly.type
_entity_poly.pdbx_seq_one_letter_code
_entity_poly.pdbx_strand_id
1 'polypeptide(L)'
;MHNLHALIFAVFTMLSVPAGAAPVDINSADAAMLAAAIDGVGEKKAVTIIRRRETYGPFGRVEDLANVKGIGSGTVERNRDNLMVAPSAPADR
;
A
#
# COMPACT_ATOMS: atom_id res chain seq x y z
N MET A 1 -52.56 -8.66 -29.76
CA MET A 1 -52.82 -8.37 -28.33
C MET A 1 -51.48 -8.45 -27.61
N HIS A 2 -51.02 -7.33 -27.04
CA HIS A 2 -49.69 -7.13 -26.44
C HIS A 2 -49.70 -7.50 -24.95
N ASN A 3 -48.83 -8.43 -24.53
CA ASN A 3 -48.58 -8.71 -23.10
C ASN A 3 -47.10 -9.17 -22.96
N LEU A 4 -46.13 -8.25 -22.94
CA LEU A 4 -45.52 -7.61 -21.76
C LEU A 4 -44.63 -8.56 -20.93
N HIS A 5 -43.33 -8.33 -21.10
CA HIS A 5 -42.16 -8.85 -20.39
C HIS A 5 -42.38 -9.16 -18.90
N ALA A 6 -42.56 -10.43 -18.58
CA ALA A 6 -42.44 -10.93 -17.22
C ALA A 6 -40.96 -11.26 -16.95
N LEU A 7 -40.30 -10.29 -16.31
CA LEU A 7 -39.20 -10.50 -15.38
C LEU A 7 -37.96 -11.19 -15.97
N ILE A 8 -37.09 -10.36 -16.55
CA ILE A 8 -35.66 -10.61 -16.66
C ILE A 8 -35.18 -11.06 -15.27
N PHE A 9 -34.92 -12.35 -15.12
CA PHE A 9 -34.18 -12.91 -13.98
C PHE A 9 -32.74 -12.43 -14.16
N ALA A 10 -32.49 -11.17 -13.78
CA ALA A 10 -31.18 -10.56 -13.87
C ALA A 10 -30.27 -11.25 -12.85
N VAL A 11 -29.69 -12.37 -13.27
CA VAL A 11 -28.41 -12.86 -12.77
C VAL A 11 -27.40 -11.77 -13.11
N PHE A 12 -27.37 -10.72 -12.30
CA PHE A 12 -26.28 -9.76 -12.28
C PHE A 12 -25.36 -10.12 -11.11
N THR A 13 -24.95 -11.39 -11.08
CA THR A 13 -23.83 -11.82 -10.25
C THR A 13 -22.57 -11.21 -10.85
N MET A 14 -22.20 -10.08 -10.24
CA MET A 14 -20.84 -9.73 -9.85
C MET A 14 -19.75 -9.88 -10.92
N LEU A 15 -19.25 -8.72 -11.34
CA LEU A 15 -17.82 -8.56 -11.60
C LEU A 15 -17.35 -7.32 -10.84
N SER A 16 -17.32 -7.39 -9.50
CA SER A 16 -16.40 -6.53 -8.76
C SER A 16 -15.01 -7.04 -9.07
N VAL A 17 -14.38 -6.47 -10.08
CA VAL A 17 -12.94 -6.62 -10.30
C VAL A 17 -12.31 -6.10 -9.01
N PRO A 18 -11.60 -6.92 -8.22
CA PRO A 18 -10.80 -6.37 -7.14
C PRO A 18 -9.73 -5.52 -7.83
N ALA A 19 -9.94 -4.21 -7.86
CA ALA A 19 -8.86 -3.29 -8.15
C ALA A 19 -7.85 -3.50 -7.03
N GLY A 20 -6.80 -4.28 -7.31
CA GLY A 20 -5.67 -4.41 -6.40
C GLY A 20 -5.23 -3.00 -6.05
N ALA A 21 -5.19 -2.69 -4.75
CA ALA A 21 -4.75 -1.38 -4.30
C ALA A 21 -3.34 -1.14 -4.85
N ALA A 22 -3.11 0.03 -5.44
CA ALA A 22 -1.78 0.38 -5.93
C ALA A 22 -0.78 0.30 -4.76
N PRO A 23 0.49 -0.10 -5.02
CA PRO A 23 1.52 -0.12 -4.00
C PRO A 23 1.64 1.24 -3.29
N VAL A 24 1.91 1.20 -1.99
CA VAL A 24 2.08 2.39 -1.16
C VAL A 24 3.52 2.86 -1.20
N ASP A 25 3.72 4.15 -1.51
CA ASP A 25 5.04 4.77 -1.48
C ASP A 25 5.50 5.01 -0.03
N ILE A 26 6.57 4.31 0.35
CA ILE A 26 7.13 4.36 1.72
C ILE A 26 7.72 5.73 2.09
N ASN A 27 7.98 6.58 1.11
CA ASN A 27 8.53 7.93 1.32
C ASN A 27 7.46 9.02 1.45
N SER A 28 6.23 8.76 0.97
CA SER A 28 5.18 9.78 0.89
C SER A 28 3.95 9.44 1.73
N ALA A 29 3.67 8.16 1.95
CA ALA A 29 2.49 7.72 2.70
C ALA A 29 2.50 8.18 4.16
N ASP A 30 1.32 8.46 4.71
CA ASP A 30 1.14 8.77 6.13
C ASP A 30 1.14 7.49 7.00
N ALA A 31 1.05 7.67 8.32
CA ALA A 31 1.14 6.55 9.27
C ALA A 31 -0.04 5.58 9.14
N ALA A 32 -1.23 6.07 8.81
CA ALA A 32 -2.43 5.26 8.67
C ALA A 32 -2.35 4.39 7.42
N MET A 33 -1.92 4.97 6.29
CA MET A 33 -1.69 4.25 5.04
C MET A 33 -0.60 3.19 5.20
N LEU A 34 0.52 3.52 5.86
CA LEU A 34 1.59 2.55 6.12
C LEU A 34 1.11 1.39 7.03
N ALA A 35 0.34 1.69 8.07
CA ALA A 35 -0.20 0.67 8.95
C ALA A 35 -1.26 -0.22 8.27
N ALA A 36 -2.03 0.33 7.33
CA ALA A 36 -3.01 -0.43 6.56
C ALA A 36 -2.36 -1.32 5.49
N ALA A 37 -1.27 -0.86 4.86
CA ALA A 37 -0.64 -1.56 3.74
C ALA A 37 0.39 -2.63 4.15
N ILE A 38 1.00 -2.50 5.33
CA ILE A 38 2.10 -3.35 5.77
C ILE A 38 1.63 -4.32 6.86
N ASP A 39 1.40 -5.57 6.48
CA ASP A 39 1.09 -6.65 7.43
C ASP A 39 2.22 -6.82 8.46
N GLY A 40 1.87 -6.80 9.74
CA GLY A 40 2.80 -6.83 10.87
C GLY A 40 3.33 -5.46 11.32
N VAL A 41 2.82 -4.36 10.75
CA VAL A 41 3.12 -2.97 11.13
C VAL A 41 1.85 -2.27 11.58
N GLY A 42 1.72 -2.07 12.90
CA GLY A 42 0.72 -1.16 13.46
C GLY A 42 1.22 0.28 13.54
N GLU A 43 0.34 1.19 13.99
CA GLU A 43 0.58 2.64 14.09
C GLU A 43 1.95 3.03 14.67
N LYS A 44 2.37 2.41 15.79
CA LYS A 44 3.67 2.72 16.43
C LYS A 44 4.87 2.48 15.50
N LYS A 45 4.82 1.39 14.72
CA LYS A 45 5.89 1.06 13.76
C LYS A 45 5.79 1.97 12.53
N ALA A 46 4.58 2.28 12.07
CA ALA A 46 4.36 3.24 10.99
C ALA A 46 4.93 4.63 11.31
N VAL A 47 4.69 5.15 12.51
CA VAL A 47 5.32 6.40 12.99
C VAL A 47 6.85 6.28 13.04
N THR A 48 7.38 5.11 13.39
CA THR A 48 8.84 4.88 13.39
C THR A 48 9.42 4.91 11.97
N ILE A 49 8.69 4.42 10.96
CA ILE A 49 9.07 4.53 9.54
C ILE A 49 9.16 6.01 9.13
N ILE A 50 8.13 6.81 9.46
CA ILE A 50 8.10 8.24 9.15
C ILE A 50 9.28 8.96 9.80
N ARG A 51 9.48 8.75 11.10
CA ARG A 51 10.62 9.33 11.82
C ARG A 51 11.96 8.94 11.20
N ARG A 52 12.09 7.70 10.72
CA ARG A 52 13.32 7.23 10.05
C ARG A 52 13.58 8.00 8.76
N ARG A 53 12.58 8.19 7.89
CA ARG A 53 12.76 8.97 6.65
C ARG A 53 12.98 10.46 6.90
N GLU A 54 12.42 11.01 7.98
CA GLU A 54 12.64 12.41 8.38
C GLU A 54 14.04 12.63 8.96
N THR A 55 14.55 11.68 9.76
CA THR A 55 15.83 11.87 10.49
C THR A 55 17.05 11.55 9.62
N TYR A 56 16.93 10.61 8.69
CA TYR A 56 18.07 10.06 7.95
C TYR A 56 17.90 10.17 6.42
N GLY A 57 16.85 10.85 5.97
CA GLY A 57 16.49 10.97 4.56
C GLY A 57 15.63 9.80 4.04
N PRO A 58 15.09 9.95 2.82
CA PRO A 58 14.19 8.98 2.21
C PRO A 58 14.83 7.60 2.04
N PHE A 59 14.00 6.56 2.00
CA PHE A 59 14.43 5.21 1.66
C PHE A 59 14.77 5.12 0.17
N GLY A 60 15.85 4.42 -0.17
CA GLY A 60 16.25 4.20 -1.56
C GLY A 60 15.52 3.01 -2.20
N ARG A 61 15.11 2.04 -1.38
CA ARG A 61 14.37 0.84 -1.78
C ARG A 61 13.55 0.28 -0.62
N VAL A 62 12.62 -0.61 -0.92
CA VAL A 62 11.73 -1.24 0.08
C VAL A 62 12.51 -2.03 1.13
N GLU A 63 13.61 -2.67 0.75
CA GLU A 63 14.50 -3.42 1.64
C GLU A 63 15.06 -2.58 2.79
N ASP A 64 15.20 -1.27 2.59
CA ASP A 64 15.77 -0.37 3.59
C ASP A 64 14.85 -0.20 4.82
N LEU A 65 13.58 -0.60 4.73
CA LEU A 65 12.66 -0.69 5.87
C LEU A 65 13.17 -1.65 6.96
N ALA A 66 14.01 -2.63 6.62
CA ALA A 66 14.64 -3.52 7.60
C ALA A 66 15.58 -2.77 8.58
N ASN A 67 15.96 -1.52 8.27
CA ASN A 67 16.72 -0.66 9.17
C ASN A 67 15.83 0.08 10.20
N VAL A 68 14.51 -0.06 10.11
CA VAL A 68 13.56 0.52 11.06
C VAL A 68 13.41 -0.43 12.25
N LYS A 69 13.65 0.07 13.46
CA LYS A 69 13.53 -0.73 14.70
C LYS A 69 12.16 -1.42 14.77
N GLY A 70 12.17 -2.76 14.86
CA GLY A 70 10.95 -3.57 14.96
C GLY A 70 10.34 -3.99 13.61
N ILE A 71 11.00 -3.72 12.50
CA ILE A 71 10.67 -4.20 11.16
C ILE A 71 11.85 -5.06 10.68
N GLY A 72 11.63 -6.37 10.59
CA GLY A 72 12.65 -7.32 10.11
C GLY A 72 12.49 -7.64 8.63
N SER A 73 13.50 -8.29 8.03
CA SER A 73 13.47 -8.74 6.64
C SER A 73 12.26 -9.59 6.29
N GLY A 74 11.81 -10.47 7.20
CA GLY A 74 10.59 -11.27 7.01
C GLY A 74 9.29 -10.47 6.97
N THR A 75 9.25 -9.29 7.61
CA THR A 75 8.13 -8.34 7.44
C THR A 75 8.22 -7.67 6.08
N VAL A 76 9.41 -7.27 5.66
CA VAL A 76 9.61 -6.60 4.36
C VAL A 76 9.23 -7.53 3.20
N GLU A 77 9.73 -8.77 3.21
CA GLU A 77 9.52 -9.72 2.13
C GLU A 77 8.03 -10.00 1.87
N ARG A 78 7.24 -10.23 2.93
CA ARG A 78 5.80 -10.52 2.81
C ARG A 78 4.98 -9.32 2.30
N ASN A 79 5.53 -8.11 2.39
CA ASN A 79 4.84 -6.89 2.00
C ASN A 79 5.42 -6.25 0.72
N ARG A 80 6.38 -6.90 0.05
CA ARG A 80 7.10 -6.27 -1.08
C ARG A 80 6.15 -5.82 -2.20
N ASP A 81 5.12 -6.60 -2.49
CA ASP A 81 4.15 -6.28 -3.56
C ASP A 81 3.21 -5.13 -3.20
N ASN A 82 3.08 -4.79 -1.92
CA ASN A 82 2.24 -3.70 -1.44
C ASN A 82 3.00 -2.37 -1.34
N LEU A 83 4.30 -2.38 -1.62
CA LEU A 83 5.21 -1.27 -1.32
C LEU A 83 6.00 -0.85 -2.54
N MET A 84 6.26 0.45 -2.64
CA MET A 84 7.14 0.99 -3.66
C MET A 84 7.97 2.14 -3.12
N VAL A 85 9.00 2.50 -3.89
CA VAL A 85 9.67 3.79 -3.80
C VAL A 85 9.38 4.49 -5.13
N ALA A 86 8.59 5.56 -5.09
CA ALA A 86 8.37 6.36 -6.28
C ALA A 86 9.70 6.98 -6.73
N PRO A 87 9.95 7.13 -8.04
CA PRO A 87 11.10 7.90 -8.51
C PRO A 87 11.00 9.31 -7.90
N SER A 88 11.98 9.67 -7.08
CA SER A 88 12.09 11.03 -6.58
C SER A 88 12.17 11.95 -7.79
N ALA A 89 11.29 12.95 -7.87
CA ALA A 89 11.44 14.03 -8.84
C ALA A 89 12.90 14.50 -8.77
N PRO A 90 13.59 14.71 -9.91
CA PRO A 90 15.00 15.04 -9.90
C PRO A 90 15.20 16.21 -8.95
N ALA A 91 15.92 15.96 -7.85
CA ALA A 91 16.43 17.01 -7.01
C ALA A 91 17.21 17.94 -7.95
N ASP A 92 16.73 19.18 -8.04
CA ASP A 92 17.26 20.22 -8.92
C ASP A 92 18.80 20.13 -8.98
N ARG A 93 19.33 20.03 -10.20
CA ARG A 93 20.77 19.87 -10.46
C ARG A 93 21.53 21.15 -10.14
#